data_AF-A0A452YJU6-F1
#
_entry.id   AF-A0A452YJU6-F1
#
_cell.length_a   1.000
_cell.length_b   1.000
_cell.length_c   1.000
_cell.angle_alpha   90.00
_cell.angle_beta   90.00
_cell.angle_gamma   90.00
#
_symmetry.space_group_name_H-M   'P 1'
#
loop_
_entity.id
_entity.type
_entity.pdbx_description
1 polymer ?
#
loop_
_entity_poly.entity_id
_entity_poly.type
_entity_poly.pdbx_seq_one_letter_code
_entity_poly.pdbx_strand_id
1 'polypeptide(L)'
;MLQKVLQLYASNFLRKRSYAYKGGEVVVPEKFLESIIEAPENDWNRLLLDGLTVGKGDVSPEEFYAVTKKRIERILIRTEGGSYQQRVLVEYIKEIQARAEEIVNRLQGPAA
;
A
#
# COMPACT_ATOMS: atom_id res chain seq x y z
N MET A 1 -0.31 -9.81 -10.62
CA MET A 1 0.13 -8.49 -11.14
C MET A 1 -0.95 -7.95 -12.05
N LEU A 2 -1.69 -6.93 -11.60
CA LEU A 2 -2.69 -6.26 -12.42
C LEU A 2 -2.03 -5.64 -13.66
N GLN A 3 -2.78 -5.60 -14.77
CA GLN A 3 -2.35 -4.91 -15.98
C GLN A 3 -2.06 -3.42 -15.70
N LYS A 4 -1.09 -2.83 -16.41
CA LYS A 4 -0.66 -1.44 -16.18
C LYS A 4 -1.80 -0.42 -16.25
N VAL A 5 -2.78 -0.63 -17.13
CA VAL A 5 -3.97 0.23 -17.23
C VAL A 5 -4.82 0.18 -15.96
N LEU A 6 -4.96 -0.99 -15.34
CA LEU A 6 -5.71 -1.18 -14.09
C LEU A 6 -4.95 -0.62 -12.89
N GLN A 7 -3.61 -0.75 -12.90
CA GLN A 7 -2.72 -0.12 -11.92
C GLN A 7 -2.89 1.41 -11.95
N LEU A 8 -2.83 2.02 -13.14
CA LEU A 8 -3.05 3.46 -13.31
C LEU A 8 -4.46 3.88 -12.89
N TYR A 9 -5.49 3.10 -13.24
CA TYR A 9 -6.85 3.35 -12.79
C TYR A 9 -6.96 3.34 -11.27
N ALA A 10 -6.42 2.31 -10.61
CA ALA A 10 -6.47 2.17 -9.16
C ALA A 10 -5.72 3.29 -8.44
N SER A 11 -4.49 3.61 -8.87
CA SER A 11 -3.73 4.76 -8.38
C SER A 11 -4.53 6.05 -8.48
N ASN A 12 -5.08 6.33 -9.67
CA ASN A 12 -5.89 7.53 -9.93
C ASN A 12 -7.16 7.60 -9.08
N PHE A 13 -7.78 6.46 -8.78
CA PHE A 13 -8.97 6.40 -7.94
C PHE A 13 -8.63 6.62 -6.47
N LEU A 14 -7.63 5.91 -5.96
CA LEU A 14 -7.29 5.88 -4.54
C LEU A 14 -6.63 7.17 -4.05
N ARG A 15 -5.80 7.83 -4.88
CA ARG A 15 -5.13 9.11 -4.52
C ARG A 15 -6.10 10.27 -4.29
N LYS A 16 -7.35 10.18 -4.75
CA LYS A 16 -8.36 11.24 -4.57
C LYS A 16 -8.74 11.46 -3.10
N ARG A 17 -8.39 10.54 -2.21
CA ARG A 17 -8.73 10.64 -0.80
C ARG A 17 -7.53 10.27 0.08
N SER A 18 -7.05 11.28 0.79
CA SER A 18 -6.04 11.11 1.82
C SER A 18 -6.65 10.70 3.14
N TYR A 19 -5.93 9.85 3.86
CA TYR A 19 -6.16 9.42 5.23
C TYR A 19 -4.93 9.67 6.11
N ALA A 20 -3.88 10.27 5.54
CA ALA A 20 -2.62 10.57 6.20
C ALA A 20 -2.74 11.60 7.33
N TYR A 21 -3.88 12.27 7.47
CA TYR A 21 -4.11 13.31 8.47
C TYR A 21 -5.26 12.93 9.39
N LYS A 22 -5.00 12.89 10.70
CA LYS A 22 -6.01 12.64 11.73
C LYS A 22 -5.83 13.64 12.87
N GLY A 23 -6.83 14.50 13.08
CA GLY A 23 -6.79 15.49 14.17
C GLY A 23 -5.67 16.53 14.05
N GLY A 24 -5.18 16.80 12.83
CA GLY A 24 -4.04 17.69 12.60
C GLY A 24 -2.67 17.00 12.62
N GLU A 25 -2.61 15.72 13.03
CA GLU A 25 -1.38 14.93 13.05
C GLU A 25 -1.23 14.07 11.81
N VAL A 26 0.03 13.83 11.43
CA VAL A 26 0.37 12.96 10.31
C VAL A 26 0.43 11.51 10.79
N VAL A 27 -0.41 10.66 10.21
CA VAL A 27 -0.33 9.21 10.35
C VAL A 27 0.76 8.70 9.41
N VAL A 28 1.99 8.62 9.90
CA VAL A 28 3.20 8.32 9.10
C VAL A 28 3.05 7.07 8.22
N PRO A 29 2.56 5.91 8.72
CA PRO A 29 2.40 4.72 7.88
C PRO A 29 1.38 4.91 6.74
N GLU A 30 0.33 5.70 6.97
CA GLU A 30 -0.68 5.98 5.95
C GLU A 30 -0.15 6.97 4.90
N LYS A 31 0.62 7.98 5.32
CA LYS A 31 1.33 8.88 4.39
C LYS A 31 2.30 8.10 3.51
N PHE A 32 2.98 7.12 4.08
CA PHE A 32 3.85 6.22 3.33
C PHE A 32 3.09 5.34 2.34
N LEU A 33 1.96 4.75 2.73
CA LEU A 33 1.11 4.03 1.78
C LEU A 33 0.63 4.94 0.64
N GLU A 34 0.27 6.19 0.93
CA GLU A 34 -0.16 7.15 -0.09
C GLU A 34 0.95 7.51 -1.08
N SER A 35 2.20 7.66 -0.62
CA SER A 35 3.32 7.90 -1.54
C SER A 35 3.55 6.73 -2.50
N ILE A 36 3.32 5.48 -2.07
CA ILE A 36 3.40 4.30 -2.95
C ILE A 36 2.21 4.27 -3.93
N ILE A 37 1.00 4.60 -3.47
CA ILE A 37 -0.20 4.66 -4.33
C ILE A 37 0.00 5.70 -5.45
N GLU A 38 0.63 6.83 -5.16
CA GLU A 38 0.88 7.92 -6.12
C GLU A 38 2.07 7.67 -7.05
N ALA A 39 2.98 6.78 -6.65
CA ALA A 39 4.18 6.49 -7.43
C ALA A 39 3.91 5.51 -8.58
N PRO A 40 4.72 5.59 -9.66
CA PRO A 40 4.78 4.54 -10.66
C PRO A 40 5.15 3.20 -10.01
N GLU A 41 4.52 2.12 -10.47
CA GLU A 41 4.78 0.78 -9.91
C GLU A 41 6.25 0.33 -9.99
N ASN A 42 7.02 0.83 -10.96
CA ASN A 42 8.46 0.57 -11.07
C ASN A 42 9.26 1.11 -9.86
N ASP A 43 8.75 2.15 -9.20
CA ASP A 43 9.39 2.78 -8.04
C ASP A 43 9.01 2.12 -6.71
N TRP A 44 8.00 1.24 -6.70
CA TRP A 44 7.48 0.65 -5.46
C TRP A 44 8.55 -0.06 -4.65
N ASN A 45 9.43 -0.85 -5.28
CA ASN A 45 10.46 -1.60 -4.55
C ASN A 45 11.43 -0.66 -3.85
N ARG A 46 11.84 0.42 -4.52
CA ARG A 46 12.72 1.43 -3.95
C ARG A 46 12.02 2.15 -2.78
N LEU A 47 10.78 2.59 -2.98
CA LEU A 47 10.01 3.27 -1.93
C LEU A 47 9.76 2.37 -0.72
N LEU A 48 9.44 1.09 -0.95
CA LEU A 48 9.24 0.09 0.09
C LEU A 48 10.54 -0.14 0.89
N LEU A 49 11.67 -0.28 0.21
CA LEU A 49 12.98 -0.40 0.87
C LEU A 49 13.32 0.86 1.69
N ASP A 50 13.19 2.04 1.09
CA ASP A 50 13.55 3.32 1.72
C ASP A 50 12.64 3.67 2.92
N GLY A 51 11.36 3.27 2.87
CA GLY A 51 10.38 3.64 3.88
C GLY A 51 10.19 2.64 5.01
N LEU A 52 10.49 1.34 4.78
CA LEU A 52 10.37 0.31 5.81
C LEU A 52 11.61 0.26 6.71
N THR A 53 11.42 -0.08 7.98
CA THR A 53 12.52 -0.20 8.96
C THR A 53 13.57 -1.25 8.56
N VAL A 54 13.20 -2.28 7.79
CA VAL A 54 14.15 -3.26 7.23
C VAL A 54 15.19 -2.64 6.28
N GLY A 55 14.87 -1.49 5.68
CA GLY A 55 15.79 -0.69 4.87
C GLY A 55 16.21 0.63 5.52
N LYS A 56 16.08 0.74 6.86
CA LYS A 56 16.38 1.95 7.66
C LYS A 56 15.40 3.11 7.48
N GLY A 57 14.19 2.85 7.00
CA GLY A 57 13.08 3.80 7.02
C GLY A 57 12.38 3.88 8.38
N ASP A 58 11.33 4.70 8.45
CA ASP A 58 10.64 5.05 9.71
C ASP A 58 9.39 4.21 10.01
N VAL A 59 8.93 3.36 9.08
CA VAL A 59 7.67 2.59 9.22
C VAL A 59 7.95 1.11 9.40
N SER A 60 7.42 0.50 10.46
CA SER A 60 7.59 -0.96 10.63
C SER A 60 6.73 -1.73 9.61
N PRO A 61 7.15 -2.95 9.19
CA PRO A 61 6.31 -3.82 8.36
C PRO A 61 4.90 -4.01 8.92
N GLU A 62 4.76 -4.21 10.24
CA GLU A 62 3.49 -4.44 10.92
C GLU A 62 2.58 -3.20 10.85
N GLU A 63 3.14 -2.01 11.05
CA GLU A 63 2.41 -0.74 10.89
C GLU A 63 1.94 -0.54 9.45
N PHE A 64 2.80 -0.86 8.49
CA PHE A 64 2.47 -0.80 7.07
C PHE A 64 1.34 -1.77 6.71
N TYR A 65 1.41 -3.02 7.17
CA TYR A 65 0.37 -4.03 6.94
C TYR A 65 -0.95 -3.67 7.61
N ALA A 66 -0.91 -3.00 8.76
CA ALA A 66 -2.11 -2.51 9.42
C ALA A 66 -2.84 -1.44 8.60
N VAL A 67 -2.11 -0.51 7.95
CA VAL A 67 -2.73 0.53 7.12
C VAL A 67 -3.18 -0.01 5.76
N THR A 68 -2.47 -0.95 5.14
CA THR A 68 -2.96 -1.62 3.91
C THR A 68 -4.25 -2.39 4.16
N LYS A 69 -4.35 -3.12 5.28
CA LYS A 69 -5.58 -3.80 5.70
C LYS A 69 -6.74 -2.82 5.89
N LYS A 70 -6.52 -1.73 6.63
CA LYS A 70 -7.53 -0.67 6.81
C LYS A 70 -7.94 -0.04 5.46
N ARG A 71 -7.01 0.12 4.52
CA ARG A 71 -7.30 0.63 3.18
C ARG A 71 -8.21 -0.32 2.40
N ILE A 72 -7.95 -1.63 2.47
CA ILE A 72 -8.82 -2.67 1.89
C ILE A 72 -10.22 -2.61 2.51
N GLU A 73 -10.35 -2.56 3.84
CA GLU A 73 -11.64 -2.45 4.52
C GLU A 73 -12.44 -1.22 4.07
N ARG A 74 -11.77 -0.06 3.93
CA ARG A 74 -12.40 1.16 3.42
C ARG A 74 -12.86 1.02 1.97
N ILE A 75 -12.10 0.34 1.10
CA ILE A 75 -12.53 0.04 -0.27
C ILE A 75 -13.79 -0.82 -0.22
N LEU A 76 -13.79 -1.89 0.59
CA LEU A 76 -14.91 -2.82 0.70
C LEU A 76 -16.22 -2.14 1.11
N ILE A 77 -16.17 -1.19 2.05
CA ILE A 77 -17.35 -0.48 2.56
C ILE A 77 -17.83 0.63 1.60
N ARG A 78 -16.94 1.19 0.78
CA ARG A 78 -17.22 2.40 -0.03
C ARG A 78 -17.49 2.14 -1.50
N THR A 79 -17.28 0.91 -1.97
CA THR A 79 -17.60 0.51 -3.34
C THR A 79 -18.72 -0.52 -3.35
N GLU A 80 -19.41 -0.64 -4.48
CA GLU A 80 -20.40 -1.70 -4.68
C GLU A 80 -19.76 -3.09 -4.48
N GLY A 81 -20.39 -3.89 -3.62
CA GLY A 81 -19.92 -5.23 -3.27
C GLY A 81 -19.85 -6.15 -4.49
N GLY A 82 -18.73 -6.85 -4.66
CA GLY A 82 -18.53 -7.78 -5.76
C GLY A 82 -18.26 -7.13 -7.12
N SER A 83 -18.32 -5.80 -7.22
CA SER A 83 -18.04 -5.05 -8.45
C SER A 83 -16.61 -5.25 -8.94
N TYR A 84 -16.40 -5.10 -10.25
CA TYR A 84 -15.07 -5.15 -10.84
C TYR A 84 -14.15 -4.07 -10.27
N GLN A 85 -14.68 -2.85 -10.07
CA GLN A 85 -13.95 -1.76 -9.41
C GLN A 85 -13.45 -2.18 -8.03
N GLN A 86 -14.32 -2.75 -7.18
CA GLN A 86 -13.91 -3.20 -5.85
C GLN A 86 -12.76 -4.20 -5.92
N ARG A 87 -12.85 -5.19 -6.81
CA ARG A 87 -11.81 -6.21 -6.99
C ARG A 87 -10.49 -5.59 -7.43
N VAL A 88 -10.50 -4.73 -8.44
CA VAL A 88 -9.28 -4.07 -8.94
C VAL A 88 -8.60 -3.25 -7.85
N LEU A 89 -9.36 -2.46 -7.09
CA LEU A 89 -8.82 -1.62 -6.02
C LEU A 89 -8.25 -2.45 -4.86
N VAL A 90 -8.91 -3.56 -4.49
CA VAL A 90 -8.41 -4.46 -3.45
C VAL A 90 -7.14 -5.18 -3.89
N GLU A 91 -7.11 -5.74 -5.10
CA GLU A 91 -5.93 -6.42 -5.63
C GLU A 91 -4.74 -5.47 -5.76
N TYR A 92 -4.97 -4.20 -6.12
CA TYR A 92 -3.92 -3.18 -6.16
C TYR A 92 -3.22 -3.01 -4.80
N ILE A 93 -3.99 -2.88 -3.71
CA ILE A 93 -3.42 -2.74 -2.36
C ILE A 93 -2.74 -4.05 -1.90
N LYS A 94 -3.32 -5.20 -2.24
CA LYS A 94 -2.69 -6.50 -1.94
C LYS A 94 -1.36 -6.68 -2.65
N GLU A 95 -1.22 -6.21 -3.89
CA GLU A 95 0.04 -6.29 -4.63
C GLU A 95 1.13 -5.41 -4.00
N ILE A 96 0.78 -4.22 -3.50
CA ILE A 96 1.69 -3.38 -2.71
C ILE A 96 2.15 -4.13 -1.46
N GLN A 97 1.21 -4.71 -0.70
CA GLN A 97 1.53 -5.46 0.51
C GLN A 97 2.39 -6.70 0.22
N ALA A 98 2.06 -7.48 -0.82
CA ALA A 98 2.82 -8.67 -1.20
C ALA A 98 4.27 -8.34 -1.57
N ARG A 99 4.52 -7.19 -2.22
CA ARG A 99 5.90 -6.73 -2.48
C ARG A 99 6.64 -6.32 -1.21
N ALA A 100 5.94 -5.70 -0.27
CA ALA A 100 6.51 -5.37 1.03
C ALA A 100 6.91 -6.65 1.80
N GLU A 101 6.03 -7.65 1.82
CA GLU A 101 6.29 -8.96 2.41
C GLU A 101 7.49 -9.66 1.74
N GLU A 102 7.59 -9.63 0.41
CA GLU A 102 8.72 -10.17 -0.34
C GLU A 102 10.04 -9.50 0.04
N ILE A 103 10.07 -8.17 0.17
CA ILE A 103 11.24 -7.40 0.59
C ILE A 103 11.65 -7.77 2.02
N VAL A 104 10.69 -7.80 2.94
CA VAL A 104 10.93 -8.13 4.35
C VAL A 104 11.49 -9.55 4.48
N ASN A 105 10.89 -10.53 3.81
CA ASN A 105 11.33 -11.91 3.82
C ASN A 105 12.76 -12.08 3.25
N ARG A 106 13.11 -11.32 2.21
CA ARG A 106 14.47 -11.35 1.62
C ARG A 106 15.53 -10.76 2.54
N LEU A 107 15.19 -9.72 3.30
CA LEU A 107 16.14 -9.00 4.15
C LEU A 107 16.28 -9.58 5.55
N GLN A 108 15.23 -10.21 6.09
CA GLN A 108 15.27 -10.87 7.40
C GLN A 108 15.89 -12.29 7.34
N GLY A 109 16.08 -12.85 6.14
CA GLY A 109 16.55 -14.22 5.95
C GLY A 109 15.49 -15.27 6.30
N PRO A 110 15.70 -16.56 5.98
CA PRO A 110 14.82 -17.61 6.49
C PRO A 110 14.90 -17.59 8.02
N ALA A 111 13.75 -17.55 8.69
CA ALA A 111 13.67 -17.74 10.13
C ALA A 111 14.43 -19.03 10.49
N ALA A 112 15.52 -18.89 11.25
CA ALA A 112 16.32 -19.99 11.75
C ALA A 112 15.50 -20.87 12.71
#